data_AF-A0A235B8M4-F1
#
_entry.id   AF-A0A235B8M4-F1
#
_cell.length_a   1.000
_cell.length_b   1.000
_cell.length_c   1.000
_cell.angle_alpha   90.00
_cell.angle_beta   90.00
_cell.angle_gamma   90.00
#
_symmetry.space_group_name_H-M   'P 1'
#
loop_
_entity.id
_entity.type
_entity.pdbx_description
1 polymer ?
#
loop_
_entity_poly.entity_id
_entity_poly.type
_entity_poly.pdbx_seq_one_letter_code
_entity_poly.pdbx_strand_id
1 'polypeptide(L)'
;MKKFDVGDLVYYTAPDGSRIETEVIGLSYLGGEVRYLISGAVPPVKAESLSYVRPEREFEIGDTVLYDDGGRSPFEVEVTGFDESGKETLYFISGKMSPVSPKCLTKIEYAEQAGFSGAPSFKFKVGDIVTVRGYEGNQYTVLERAFTTFEGSNVIGYLLYPLNEPPTLWNIVDAFEEDIVLVGRGPEEIMPEDKVLKKTPATHSERETRERLRSNRRTVELIHNHIDRKLALYSITKDERYLRHAARLKQWADKVPTRAYKL
;
A
#
# COMPACT_ATOMS: atom_id res chain seq x y z
N MET A 1 -40.27 24.95 -16.82
CA MET A 1 -39.12 25.09 -15.90
C MET A 1 -37.87 25.23 -16.76
N LYS A 2 -36.99 26.21 -16.48
CA LYS A 2 -35.78 26.46 -17.27
C LYS A 2 -34.77 25.33 -17.01
N LYS A 3 -34.26 24.70 -18.07
CA LYS A 3 -33.30 23.58 -18.01
C LYS A 3 -31.86 23.99 -18.35
N PHE A 4 -31.66 24.94 -19.26
CA PHE A 4 -30.35 25.44 -19.70
C PHE A 4 -30.24 26.96 -19.51
N ASP A 5 -29.03 27.46 -19.28
CA ASP A 5 -28.70 28.89 -19.18
C ASP A 5 -28.13 29.44 -20.50
N VAL A 6 -28.19 30.77 -20.66
CA VAL A 6 -27.49 31.44 -21.78
C VAL A 6 -25.99 31.30 -21.54
N GLY A 7 -25.26 30.89 -22.58
CA GLY A 7 -23.85 30.53 -22.54
C GLY A 7 -23.59 29.03 -22.31
N ASP A 8 -24.62 28.22 -22.03
CA ASP A 8 -24.44 26.77 -21.92
C ASP A 8 -24.13 26.16 -23.30
N LEU A 9 -23.08 25.34 -23.38
CA LEU A 9 -22.75 24.52 -24.55
C LEU A 9 -23.62 23.25 -24.55
N VAL A 10 -24.33 23.00 -25.65
CA VAL A 10 -25.33 21.92 -25.77
C VAL A 10 -25.19 21.18 -27.10
N TYR A 11 -25.56 19.90 -27.11
CA TYR A 11 -25.90 19.18 -28.33
C TYR A 11 -27.37 19.40 -28.67
N TYR A 12 -27.63 19.96 -29.86
CA TYR A 12 -28.93 19.98 -30.49
C TYR A 12 -29.12 18.73 -31.35
N THR A 13 -30.22 18.02 -31.16
CA THR A 13 -30.62 16.90 -32.02
C THR A 13 -31.55 17.41 -33.11
N ALA A 14 -31.04 17.48 -34.35
CA ALA A 14 -31.78 17.95 -35.51
C ALA A 14 -32.85 16.92 -35.98
N PRO A 15 -33.81 17.32 -36.82
CA PRO A 15 -34.90 16.44 -37.28
C PRO A 15 -34.44 15.18 -38.03
N ASP A 16 -33.26 15.23 -38.64
CA ASP A 16 -32.62 14.10 -39.31
C ASP A 16 -31.86 13.16 -38.34
N GLY A 17 -31.87 13.46 -37.05
CA GLY A 17 -31.18 12.72 -36.00
C GLY A 17 -29.72 13.13 -35.80
N SER A 18 -29.19 14.06 -36.59
CA SER A 18 -27.82 14.54 -36.41
C SER A 18 -27.68 15.34 -35.11
N ARG A 19 -26.51 15.23 -34.47
CA ARG A 19 -26.16 15.99 -33.26
C ARG A 19 -25.23 17.12 -33.63
N ILE A 20 -25.63 18.34 -33.30
CA ILE A 20 -24.91 19.57 -33.60
C ILE A 20 -24.51 20.21 -32.27
N GLU A 21 -23.21 20.38 -32.06
CA GLU A 21 -22.68 21.15 -30.95
C GLU A 21 -22.95 22.64 -31.16
N THR A 22 -23.55 23.31 -30.18
CA THR A 22 -23.95 24.72 -30.28
C THR A 22 -24.04 25.35 -28.90
N GLU A 23 -24.19 26.66 -28.85
CA GLU A 23 -24.32 27.45 -27.63
C GLU A 23 -25.74 28.00 -27.51
N VAL A 24 -26.29 27.99 -26.29
CA VAL A 24 -27.53 28.69 -25.97
C VAL A 24 -27.26 30.19 -25.93
N ILE A 25 -27.71 30.92 -26.95
CA ILE A 25 -27.52 32.37 -27.08
C ILE A 25 -28.67 33.19 -26.50
N GLY A 26 -29.78 32.55 -26.13
CA GLY A 26 -30.94 33.26 -25.60
C GLY A 26 -32.13 32.37 -25.28
N LEU A 27 -33.17 33.00 -24.77
CA LEU A 27 -34.46 32.37 -24.47
C LEU A 27 -35.56 33.07 -25.27
N SER A 28 -36.53 32.30 -25.73
CA SER A 28 -37.73 32.80 -26.39
C SER A 28 -38.96 32.21 -25.71
N TYR A 29 -40.01 33.02 -25.55
CA TYR A 29 -41.29 32.60 -25.00
C TYR A 29 -42.30 32.56 -26.14
N LEU A 30 -42.70 31.35 -26.53
CA LEU A 30 -43.63 31.11 -27.64
C LEU A 30 -44.76 30.22 -27.14
N GLY A 31 -45.98 30.77 -27.10
CA GLY A 31 -47.18 30.01 -26.69
C GLY A 31 -47.19 29.55 -25.23
N GLY A 32 -46.50 30.27 -24.33
CA GLY A 32 -46.40 29.90 -22.91
C GLY A 32 -45.32 28.87 -22.59
N GLU A 33 -44.59 28.38 -23.61
CA GLU A 33 -43.46 27.48 -23.45
C GLU A 33 -42.12 28.25 -23.56
N VAL A 34 -41.14 27.84 -22.74
CA VAL A 34 -39.75 28.31 -22.86
C VAL A 34 -39.07 27.55 -23.99
N ARG A 35 -38.52 28.29 -24.95
CA ARG A 35 -37.69 27.78 -26.04
C ARG A 35 -36.31 28.39 -25.99
N TYR A 36 -35.34 27.67 -26.55
CA TYR A 36 -33.93 28.03 -26.55
C TYR A 36 -33.53 28.56 -27.91
N LEU A 37 -32.90 29.73 -27.92
CA LEU A 37 -32.18 30.25 -29.09
C LEU A 37 -30.79 29.65 -29.04
N ILE A 38 -30.39 28.96 -30.10
CA ILE A 38 -29.06 28.34 -30.23
C ILE A 38 -28.35 28.91 -31.46
N SER A 39 -27.02 28.95 -31.42
CA SER A 39 -26.22 29.46 -32.54
C SER A 39 -26.44 28.59 -33.80
N GLY A 40 -26.87 29.23 -34.90
CA GLY A 40 -27.04 28.58 -36.20
C GLY A 40 -28.38 27.89 -36.46
N ALA A 41 -29.34 27.89 -35.52
CA ALA A 41 -30.67 27.33 -35.75
C ALA A 41 -31.79 28.38 -35.68
N VAL A 42 -32.65 28.36 -36.68
CA VAL A 42 -33.94 29.06 -36.71
C VAL A 42 -34.97 28.04 -37.19
N PRO A 43 -36.07 27.74 -36.46
CA PRO A 43 -36.65 28.46 -35.30
C PRO A 43 -36.12 28.02 -33.91
N PRO A 44 -36.54 28.70 -32.80
CA PRO A 44 -36.16 28.34 -31.43
C PRO A 44 -36.59 26.91 -31.06
N VAL A 45 -35.72 26.20 -30.32
CA VAL A 45 -35.82 24.76 -30.06
C VAL A 45 -36.36 24.45 -28.66
N LYS A 46 -37.00 23.28 -28.50
CA LYS A 46 -37.50 22.79 -27.20
C LYS A 46 -36.36 22.22 -26.34
N ALA A 47 -36.54 22.24 -25.02
CA ALA A 47 -35.59 21.69 -24.06
C ALA A 47 -35.30 20.19 -24.27
N GLU A 48 -36.26 19.45 -24.80
CA GLU A 48 -36.15 18.00 -25.08
C GLU A 48 -35.20 17.69 -26.23
N SER A 49 -35.01 18.65 -27.15
CA SER A 49 -34.10 18.53 -28.29
C SER A 49 -32.66 18.91 -27.94
N LEU A 50 -32.41 19.30 -26.69
CA LEU A 50 -31.11 19.72 -26.18
C LEU A 50 -30.61 18.76 -25.10
N SER A 51 -29.32 18.48 -25.14
CA SER A 51 -28.58 17.83 -24.05
C SER A 51 -27.28 18.59 -23.81
N TYR A 52 -26.76 18.62 -22.58
CA TYR A 52 -25.43 19.16 -22.34
C TYR A 52 -24.39 18.46 -23.22
N VAL A 53 -23.43 19.23 -23.73
CA VAL A 53 -22.18 18.63 -24.20
C VAL A 53 -21.56 17.97 -22.98
N ARG A 54 -21.33 16.65 -23.06
CA ARG A 54 -20.73 15.93 -21.94
C ARG A 54 -19.32 16.49 -21.75
N PRO A 55 -18.95 16.92 -20.53
CA PRO A 55 -17.57 17.26 -20.26
C PRO A 55 -16.70 16.05 -20.62
N GLU A 56 -15.55 16.28 -21.27
CA GLU A 56 -14.55 15.23 -21.38
C GLU A 56 -14.21 14.74 -19.97
N ARG A 57 -14.13 13.42 -19.81
CA ARG A 57 -13.74 12.84 -18.53
C ARG A 57 -12.25 13.06 -18.35
N GLU A 58 -11.90 13.69 -17.24
CA GLU A 58 -10.50 13.89 -16.84
C GLU A 58 -9.91 12.59 -16.25
N PHE A 59 -10.77 11.75 -15.66
CA PHE A 59 -10.40 10.51 -14.96
C PHE A 59 -11.32 9.35 -15.35
N GLU A 60 -10.78 8.14 -15.34
CA GLU A 60 -11.51 6.88 -15.57
C GLU A 60 -11.67 6.07 -14.27
N ILE A 61 -12.61 5.12 -14.27
CA ILE A 61 -12.79 4.20 -13.13
C ILE A 61 -11.54 3.32 -13.01
N GLY A 62 -10.99 3.23 -11.79
CA GLY A 62 -9.74 2.53 -11.49
C GLY A 62 -8.50 3.43 -11.53
N ASP A 63 -8.63 4.70 -11.95
CA ASP A 63 -7.52 5.64 -11.86
C ASP A 63 -7.18 5.93 -10.39
N THR A 64 -5.89 5.86 -10.06
CA THR A 64 -5.36 6.36 -8.79
C THR A 64 -5.07 7.85 -8.94
N VAL A 65 -5.68 8.66 -8.07
CA VAL A 65 -5.60 10.13 -8.09
C VAL A 65 -5.27 10.65 -6.70
N LEU A 66 -4.71 11.86 -6.62
CA LEU A 66 -4.57 12.57 -5.35
C LEU A 66 -5.83 13.38 -5.08
N TYR A 67 -6.44 13.18 -3.92
CA TYR A 67 -7.57 13.95 -3.44
C TYR A 67 -7.14 15.03 -2.44
N ASP A 68 -7.53 16.27 -2.70
CA ASP A 68 -7.29 17.44 -1.84
C ASP A 68 -8.63 18.13 -1.51
N ASP A 69 -8.93 18.23 -0.21
CA ASP A 69 -10.13 18.90 0.32
C ASP A 69 -9.87 20.32 0.83
N GLY A 70 -8.63 20.83 0.67
CA GLY A 70 -8.18 22.14 1.14
C GLY A 70 -7.99 22.24 2.65
N GLY A 71 -8.23 21.16 3.40
CA GLY A 71 -8.10 21.12 4.86
C GLY A 71 -7.02 20.18 5.37
N ARG A 72 -6.67 19.14 4.62
CA ARG A 72 -5.64 18.14 4.98
C ARG A 72 -4.60 18.01 3.87
N SER A 73 -3.46 17.38 4.19
CA SER A 73 -2.53 16.95 3.16
C SER A 73 -3.25 16.06 2.14
N PRO A 74 -3.00 16.26 0.83
CA PRO A 74 -3.56 15.40 -0.21
C PRO A 74 -3.23 13.93 0.04
N PHE A 75 -4.12 13.02 -0.36
CA PHE A 75 -3.90 11.58 -0.21
C PHE A 75 -4.41 10.80 -1.42
N GLU A 76 -3.79 9.63 -1.67
CA GLU A 76 -4.13 8.77 -2.79
C GLU A 76 -5.49 8.08 -2.58
N VAL A 77 -6.32 8.13 -3.62
CA VAL A 77 -7.62 7.45 -3.68
C VAL A 77 -7.83 6.87 -5.07
N GLU A 78 -8.70 5.87 -5.16
CA GLU A 78 -9.12 5.28 -6.44
C GLU A 78 -10.47 5.87 -6.87
N VAL A 79 -10.60 6.20 -8.16
CA VAL A 79 -11.88 6.59 -8.77
C VAL A 79 -12.74 5.35 -8.93
N THR A 80 -13.88 5.32 -8.24
CA THR A 80 -14.82 4.17 -8.20
C THR A 80 -16.04 4.35 -9.09
N GLY A 81 -16.30 5.58 -9.55
CA GLY A 81 -17.45 5.90 -10.39
C GLY A 81 -17.54 7.40 -10.70
N PHE A 82 -18.56 7.79 -11.46
CA PHE A 82 -18.82 9.19 -11.77
C PHE A 82 -20.33 9.44 -11.97
N ASP A 83 -20.73 10.70 -11.85
CA ASP A 83 -22.07 11.22 -12.12
C ASP A 83 -21.98 12.35 -13.16
N GLU A 84 -22.66 12.15 -14.29
CA GLU A 84 -22.70 13.09 -15.43
C GLU A 84 -24.02 13.89 -15.50
N SER A 85 -24.82 13.90 -14.43
CA SER A 85 -26.16 14.51 -14.45
C SER A 85 -26.19 16.04 -14.43
N GLY A 86 -25.03 16.70 -14.31
CA GLY A 86 -24.89 18.16 -14.14
C GLY A 86 -24.05 18.87 -15.21
N LYS A 87 -23.68 20.13 -14.90
CA LYS A 87 -22.76 20.94 -15.72
C LYS A 87 -21.29 20.51 -15.59
N GLU A 88 -20.96 19.76 -14.54
CA GLU A 88 -19.65 19.18 -14.30
C GLU A 88 -19.80 17.66 -14.07
N THR A 89 -18.79 16.89 -14.45
CA THR A 89 -18.69 15.47 -14.10
C THR A 89 -18.23 15.38 -12.65
N LEU A 90 -19.02 14.77 -11.77
CA LEU A 90 -18.62 14.50 -10.39
C LEU A 90 -18.06 13.09 -10.28
N TYR A 91 -17.08 12.88 -9.40
CA TYR A 91 -16.39 11.60 -9.26
C TYR A 91 -16.65 10.97 -7.89
N PHE A 92 -16.90 9.67 -7.86
CA PHE A 92 -16.94 8.88 -6.63
C PHE A 92 -15.54 8.31 -6.37
N ILE A 93 -15.02 8.50 -5.16
CA ILE A 93 -13.68 8.04 -4.77
C ILE A 93 -13.74 7.06 -3.60
N SER A 94 -12.77 6.16 -3.52
CA SER A 94 -12.66 5.19 -2.44
C SER A 94 -12.64 5.86 -1.06
N GLY A 95 -13.48 5.38 -0.14
CA GLY A 95 -13.52 5.88 1.24
C GLY A 95 -14.39 7.13 1.46
N LYS A 96 -15.00 7.68 0.41
CA LYS A 96 -15.92 8.83 0.52
C LYS A 96 -17.32 8.49 0.00
N MET A 97 -18.35 8.86 0.76
CA MET A 97 -19.74 8.61 0.37
C MET A 97 -20.30 9.66 -0.59
N SER A 98 -19.80 10.90 -0.53
CA SER A 98 -20.25 11.99 -1.39
C SER A 98 -19.32 12.14 -2.59
N PRO A 99 -19.87 12.36 -3.80
CA PRO A 99 -19.06 12.60 -4.98
C PRO A 99 -18.31 13.93 -4.87
N VAL A 100 -17.20 14.05 -5.59
CA VAL A 100 -16.28 15.19 -5.54
C VAL A 100 -16.12 15.85 -6.89
N SER A 101 -15.85 17.14 -6.89
CA SER A 101 -15.54 17.90 -8.11
C SER A 101 -14.15 17.51 -8.62
N PRO A 102 -13.91 17.48 -9.95
CA PRO A 102 -12.61 17.22 -10.54
C PRO A 102 -11.53 18.17 -10.03
N LYS A 103 -11.90 19.38 -9.60
CA LYS A 103 -10.97 20.37 -9.02
C LYS A 103 -10.30 19.91 -7.73
N CYS A 104 -10.89 18.93 -7.05
CA CYS A 104 -10.31 18.33 -5.85
C CYS A 104 -9.42 17.11 -6.18
N LEU A 105 -9.25 16.77 -7.46
CA LEU A 105 -8.52 15.61 -7.92
C LEU A 105 -7.34 16.04 -8.77
N THR A 106 -6.18 15.45 -8.51
CA THR A 106 -4.97 15.63 -9.33
C THR A 106 -4.56 14.28 -9.90
N LYS A 107 -4.36 14.22 -11.21
CA LYS A 107 -3.89 13.00 -11.88
C LYS A 107 -2.49 12.67 -11.40
N ILE A 108 -2.30 11.44 -10.95
CA ILE A 108 -0.95 10.94 -10.69
C ILE A 108 -0.36 10.58 -12.04
N GLU A 109 0.44 11.49 -12.59
CA GLU A 109 1.38 11.10 -13.65
C GLU A 109 2.42 10.20 -13.00
N TYR A 110 2.15 8.90 -12.98
CA TYR A 110 3.24 7.95 -12.91
C TYR A 110 4.06 8.23 -14.17
N ALA A 111 5.13 9.01 -14.02
CA ALA A 111 6.20 8.98 -14.99
C ALA A 111 6.41 7.50 -15.28
N GLU A 112 6.26 7.10 -16.55
CA GLU A 112 6.70 5.79 -17.01
C GLU A 112 8.16 5.68 -16.56
N GLN A 113 8.38 5.15 -15.36
CA GLN A 113 9.68 4.84 -14.85
C GLN A 113 10.06 3.61 -15.65
N ALA A 114 10.65 3.90 -16.80
CA ALA A 114 11.49 3.02 -17.56
C ALA A 114 12.27 2.13 -16.57
N GLY A 115 11.82 0.89 -16.43
CA GLY A 115 12.53 -0.21 -15.78
C GLY A 115 13.18 0.08 -14.43
N PHE A 116 12.44 0.40 -13.37
CA PHE A 116 12.93 0.14 -12.01
C PHE A 116 12.53 -1.26 -11.53
N SER A 117 13.19 -2.25 -12.15
CA SER A 117 13.26 -3.64 -11.67
C SER A 117 14.38 -3.85 -10.62
N GLY A 118 14.89 -2.76 -10.03
CA GLY A 118 15.85 -2.84 -8.94
C GLY A 118 15.11 -3.13 -7.64
N ALA A 119 15.26 -4.34 -7.10
CA ALA A 119 14.87 -4.61 -5.73
C ALA A 119 15.46 -3.53 -4.80
N PRO A 120 14.70 -3.01 -3.82
CA PRO A 120 15.21 -1.98 -2.91
C PRO A 120 16.50 -2.44 -2.23
N SER A 121 17.56 -1.65 -2.39
CA SER A 121 18.86 -1.94 -1.78
C SER A 121 18.87 -1.51 -0.33
N PHE A 122 18.50 -2.43 0.58
CA PHE A 122 18.60 -2.21 2.01
C PHE A 122 20.07 -2.07 2.45
N LYS A 123 20.41 -0.99 3.17
CA LYS A 123 21.75 -0.80 3.74
C LYS A 123 22.08 -1.80 4.84
N PHE A 124 21.09 -2.21 5.62
CA PHE A 124 21.27 -3.12 6.75
C PHE A 124 20.55 -4.46 6.52
N LYS A 125 21.13 -5.54 7.01
CA LYS A 125 20.58 -6.90 6.92
C LYS A 125 19.92 -7.28 8.23
N VAL A 126 18.94 -8.18 8.16
CA VAL A 126 18.39 -8.81 9.37
C VAL A 126 19.53 -9.48 10.15
N GLY A 127 19.61 -9.19 11.45
CA GLY A 127 20.69 -9.61 12.33
C GLY A 127 21.77 -8.55 12.57
N ASP A 128 21.89 -7.52 11.72
CA ASP A 128 22.87 -6.45 11.94
C ASP A 128 22.59 -5.71 13.25
N ILE A 129 23.68 -5.33 13.95
CA ILE A 129 23.66 -4.57 15.19
C ILE A 129 23.85 -3.10 14.83
N VAL A 130 22.90 -2.28 15.25
CA VAL A 130 22.80 -0.87 14.89
C VAL A 130 22.52 0.00 16.11
N THR A 131 22.82 1.29 16.01
CA THR A 131 22.33 2.33 16.92
C THR A 131 21.37 3.25 16.17
N VAL A 132 20.48 3.91 16.90
CA VAL A 132 19.53 4.87 16.35
C VAL A 132 19.87 6.26 16.89
N ARG A 133 19.91 7.26 16.02
CA ARG A 133 20.09 8.67 16.41
C ARG A 133 18.98 9.10 17.37
N GLY A 134 19.34 9.79 18.45
CA GLY A 134 18.40 10.15 19.52
C GLY A 134 18.17 9.07 20.59
N TYR A 135 18.66 7.84 20.39
CA TYR A 135 18.66 6.75 21.37
C TYR A 135 20.09 6.33 21.72
N GLU A 136 20.94 7.33 22.00
CA GLU A 136 22.36 7.13 22.25
C GLU A 136 22.61 6.19 23.44
N GLY A 137 23.57 5.27 23.30
CA GLY A 137 23.92 4.27 24.32
C GLY A 137 23.19 2.93 24.19
N ASN A 138 22.11 2.84 23.40
CA ASN A 138 21.40 1.58 23.16
C ASN A 138 21.80 0.96 21.81
N GLN A 139 22.12 -0.33 21.84
CA GLN A 139 22.34 -1.13 20.64
C GLN A 139 21.12 -1.97 20.35
N TYR A 140 20.77 -2.04 19.07
CA TYR A 140 19.64 -2.80 18.59
C TYR A 140 20.07 -3.79 17.52
N THR A 141 19.27 -4.82 17.30
CA THR A 141 19.43 -5.74 16.18
C THR A 141 18.28 -5.58 15.20
N VAL A 142 18.61 -5.55 13.92
CA VAL A 142 17.64 -5.48 12.82
C VAL A 142 16.84 -6.77 12.76
N LEU A 143 15.52 -6.69 12.98
CA LEU A 143 14.60 -7.81 12.95
C LEU A 143 13.95 -7.97 11.57
N GLU A 144 13.51 -6.85 11.02
CA GLU A 144 12.75 -6.79 9.78
C GLU A 144 13.11 -5.53 9.02
N ARG A 145 12.95 -5.62 7.70
CA ARG A 145 13.20 -4.52 6.78
C ARG A 145 11.86 -4.20 6.13
N ALA A 146 11.41 -2.98 6.33
CA ALA A 146 10.21 -2.45 5.71
C ALA A 146 10.63 -1.58 4.52
N PHE A 147 9.92 -1.75 3.43
CA PHE A 147 10.01 -0.88 2.27
C PHE A 147 8.61 -0.37 1.99
N THR A 148 8.45 0.94 1.94
CA THR A 148 7.21 1.56 1.50
C THR A 148 7.54 2.66 0.51
N THR A 149 6.69 2.81 -0.49
CA THR A 149 6.74 3.93 -1.41
C THR A 149 5.70 4.93 -0.91
N PHE A 150 6.10 6.17 -0.67
CA PHE A 150 5.20 7.25 -0.25
C PHE A 150 5.52 8.49 -1.09
N GLU A 151 4.53 9.04 -1.79
CA GLU A 151 4.67 10.27 -2.62
C GLU A 151 5.87 10.22 -3.59
N GLY A 152 6.09 9.07 -4.26
CA GLY A 152 7.21 8.89 -5.19
C GLY A 152 8.59 8.76 -4.54
N SER A 153 8.66 8.82 -3.21
CA SER A 153 9.88 8.59 -2.43
C SER A 153 9.90 7.17 -1.86
N ASN A 154 11.03 6.50 -2.02
CA ASN A 154 11.27 5.18 -1.42
C ASN A 154 11.69 5.38 0.03
N VAL A 155 10.84 4.96 0.97
CA VAL A 155 11.13 5.00 2.40
C VAL A 155 11.50 3.60 2.87
N ILE A 156 12.73 3.48 3.36
CA ILE A 156 13.24 2.23 3.94
C ILE A 156 13.22 2.36 5.46
N GLY A 157 12.43 1.51 6.11
CA GLY A 157 12.32 1.41 7.56
C GLY A 157 12.87 0.10 8.09
N TYR A 158 13.25 0.08 9.35
CA TYR A 158 13.74 -1.11 10.02
C TYR A 158 13.07 -1.27 11.37
N LEU A 159 12.65 -2.50 11.65
CA LEU A 159 12.15 -2.91 12.95
C LEU A 159 13.33 -3.42 13.78
N LEU A 160 13.56 -2.81 14.94
CA LEU A 160 14.76 -2.99 15.74
C LEU A 160 14.42 -3.51 17.14
N TYR A 161 15.22 -4.43 17.69
CA TYR A 161 15.07 -4.90 19.07
C TYR A 161 16.34 -4.67 19.90
N PRO A 162 16.26 -4.36 21.19
CA PRO A 162 17.42 -4.09 22.03
C PRO A 162 18.29 -5.34 22.21
N LEU A 163 19.60 -5.22 21.99
CA LEU A 163 20.52 -6.36 21.99
C LEU A 163 20.62 -7.05 23.36
N ASN A 164 20.49 -6.28 24.44
CA ASN A 164 20.72 -6.74 25.81
C ASN A 164 19.44 -7.00 26.60
N GLU A 165 18.27 -6.92 25.95
CA GLU A 165 16.98 -7.10 26.59
C GLU A 165 16.11 -8.10 25.82
N PRO A 166 15.25 -8.86 26.51
CA PRO A 166 14.25 -9.66 25.83
C PRO A 166 13.31 -8.74 25.04
N PRO A 167 13.01 -9.06 23.77
CA PRO A 167 12.09 -8.27 22.97
C PRO A 167 10.67 -8.39 23.52
N THR A 168 10.04 -7.24 23.70
CA THR A 168 8.66 -7.02 24.12
C THR A 168 8.04 -6.01 23.16
N LEU A 169 6.71 -5.95 23.09
CA LEU A 169 6.03 -4.95 22.24
C LEU A 169 6.40 -3.50 22.61
N TRP A 170 6.89 -3.27 23.83
CA TRP A 170 7.18 -1.94 24.37
C TRP A 170 8.63 -1.48 24.16
N ASN A 171 9.54 -2.38 23.78
CA ASN A 171 10.95 -2.05 23.53
C ASN A 171 11.39 -2.33 22.09
N ILE A 172 10.45 -2.59 21.19
CA ILE A 172 10.69 -2.64 19.75
C ILE A 172 10.66 -1.20 19.21
N VAL A 173 11.63 -0.86 18.36
CA VAL A 173 11.78 0.47 17.78
C VAL A 173 11.64 0.39 16.27
N ASP A 174 10.81 1.25 15.70
CA ASP A 174 10.78 1.53 14.26
C ASP A 174 11.67 2.73 13.98
N ALA A 175 12.61 2.59 13.04
CA ALA A 175 13.50 3.66 12.64
C ALA A 175 13.72 3.67 11.12
N PHE A 176 13.90 4.86 10.55
CA PHE A 176 14.21 5.02 9.13
C PHE A 176 15.69 4.77 8.86
N GLU A 177 16.02 4.37 7.64
CA GLU A 177 17.40 4.03 7.23
C GLU A 177 18.41 5.14 7.52
N GLU A 178 17.99 6.40 7.45
CA GLU A 178 18.81 7.59 7.67
C GLU A 178 19.14 7.87 9.13
N ASP A 179 18.36 7.34 10.06
CA ASP A 179 18.53 7.51 11.50
C ASP A 179 19.34 6.38 12.13
N ILE A 180 19.68 5.36 11.35
CA ILE A 180 20.33 4.14 11.82
C ILE A 180 21.81 4.15 11.44
N VAL A 181 22.65 3.75 12.39
CA VAL A 181 24.10 3.63 12.20
C VAL A 181 24.52 2.19 12.48
N LEU A 182 25.25 1.57 11.55
CA LEU A 182 25.80 0.23 11.75
C LEU A 182 26.88 0.24 12.84
N VAL A 183 26.73 -0.64 13.83
CA VAL A 183 27.69 -0.81 14.93
C VAL A 183 28.41 -2.16 14.84
N GLY A 184 27.72 -3.19 14.36
CA GLY A 184 28.29 -4.51 14.15
C GLY A 184 27.46 -5.32 13.18
N ARG A 185 28.07 -6.30 12.51
CA ARG A 185 27.32 -7.25 11.68
C ARG A 185 26.86 -8.40 12.55
N GLY A 186 25.60 -8.80 12.40
CA GLY A 186 25.10 -10.03 13.00
C GLY A 186 25.81 -11.25 12.40
N PRO A 187 25.74 -12.42 13.04
CA PRO A 187 26.18 -13.65 12.40
C PRO A 187 25.43 -13.79 11.06
N GLU A 188 26.19 -13.85 9.95
CA GLU A 188 25.65 -14.12 8.62
C GLU A 188 24.77 -15.37 8.70
N GLU A 189 23.48 -15.21 8.36
CA GLU A 189 22.50 -16.27 8.23
C GLU A 189 22.39 -17.27 9.41
N ILE A 190 21.38 -17.08 10.25
CA ILE A 190 20.74 -18.21 10.94
C ILE A 190 19.76 -18.93 9.98
N MET A 191 20.08 -19.00 8.69
CA MET A 191 19.60 -20.09 7.86
C MET A 191 20.72 -21.13 7.91
N PRO A 192 20.60 -22.21 8.69
CA PRO A 192 21.49 -23.33 8.47
C PRO A 192 21.24 -23.77 7.04
N GLU A 193 22.27 -23.70 6.19
CA GLU A 193 22.32 -24.48 4.96
C GLU A 193 21.79 -25.88 5.26
N ASP A 194 21.10 -26.51 4.31
CA ASP A 194 20.73 -27.93 4.34
C ASP A 194 21.99 -28.83 4.35
N LYS A 195 22.90 -28.64 5.30
CA LYS A 195 23.83 -29.65 5.75
C LYS A 195 22.98 -30.70 6.41
N VAL A 196 22.70 -31.73 5.62
CA VAL A 196 22.30 -33.07 6.06
C VAL A 196 22.85 -33.27 7.47
N LEU A 197 21.96 -33.22 8.48
CA LEU A 197 22.30 -33.44 9.87
C LEU A 197 22.98 -34.80 9.94
N LYS A 198 24.32 -34.81 9.93
CA LYS A 198 25.09 -36.04 10.07
C LYS A 198 24.72 -36.61 11.42
N LYS A 199 24.13 -37.82 11.41
CA LYS A 199 23.90 -38.60 12.63
C LYS A 199 25.16 -38.54 13.47
N THR A 200 25.02 -38.16 14.74
CA THR A 200 26.15 -37.95 15.64
C THR A 200 26.94 -39.27 15.75
N PRO A 201 28.24 -39.30 15.38
CA PRO A 201 29.07 -40.48 15.63
C PRO A 201 29.21 -40.66 17.14
N ALA A 202 29.18 -41.91 17.60
CA ALA A 202 29.10 -42.32 19.00
C ALA A 202 30.37 -42.06 19.85
N THR A 203 31.29 -41.19 19.42
CA THR A 203 32.61 -41.00 20.01
C THR A 203 32.84 -39.54 20.44
N HIS A 204 31.90 -39.00 21.22
CA HIS A 204 32.11 -37.76 21.98
C HIS A 204 32.12 -38.09 23.47
N SER A 205 32.88 -37.33 24.25
CA SER A 205 32.83 -37.47 25.70
C SER A 205 31.40 -37.19 26.19
N GLU A 206 30.98 -37.83 27.29
CA GLU A 206 29.64 -37.65 27.84
C GLU A 206 29.34 -36.17 28.15
N ARG A 207 30.39 -35.43 28.54
CA ARG A 207 30.35 -33.98 28.77
C ARG A 207 30.04 -33.19 27.49
N GLU A 208 30.75 -33.45 26.40
CA GLU A 208 30.51 -32.81 25.09
C GLU A 208 29.10 -33.10 24.56
N THR A 209 28.63 -34.33 24.77
CA THR A 209 27.27 -34.73 24.40
C THR A 209 26.22 -33.95 25.19
N ARG A 210 26.41 -33.80 26.51
CA ARG A 210 25.53 -32.99 27.37
C ARG A 210 25.53 -31.50 27.01
N GLU A 211 26.69 -30.94 26.73
CA GLU A 211 26.83 -29.53 26.33
C GLU A 211 26.14 -29.26 24.99
N ARG A 212 26.29 -30.16 24.00
CA ARG A 212 25.57 -30.08 22.72
C ARG A 212 24.06 -30.20 22.86
N LEU A 213 23.56 -31.09 23.71
CA LEU A 213 22.11 -31.22 23.94
C LEU A 213 21.52 -29.98 24.64
N ARG A 214 22.26 -29.36 25.56
CA ARG A 214 21.87 -28.07 26.16
C ARG A 214 21.82 -26.96 25.11
N SER A 215 22.80 -26.93 24.21
CA SER A 215 22.83 -25.98 23.09
C SER A 215 21.64 -26.22 22.14
N ASN A 216 21.38 -27.46 21.73
CA ASN A 216 20.24 -27.83 20.90
C ASN A 216 18.91 -27.42 21.52
N ARG A 217 18.75 -27.60 22.84
CA ARG A 217 17.53 -27.18 23.55
C ARG A 217 17.33 -25.67 23.46
N ARG A 218 18.37 -24.87 23.71
CA ARG A 218 18.29 -23.41 23.56
C ARG A 218 17.93 -23.01 22.12
N THR A 219 18.52 -23.69 21.13
CA THR A 219 18.19 -23.44 19.72
C THR A 219 16.72 -23.75 19.41
N VAL A 220 16.18 -24.86 19.93
CA VAL A 220 14.77 -25.20 19.75
C VAL A 220 13.84 -24.22 20.46
N GLU A 221 14.18 -23.77 21.66
CA GLU A 221 13.42 -22.73 22.39
C GLU A 221 13.38 -21.41 21.59
N LEU A 222 14.51 -20.98 21.00
CA LEU A 222 14.56 -19.81 20.12
C LEU A 222 13.68 -19.96 18.88
N ILE A 223 13.62 -21.17 18.32
CA ILE A 223 12.80 -21.44 17.13
C ILE A 223 11.32 -21.47 17.47
N HIS A 224 10.93 -22.00 18.63
CA HIS A 224 9.55 -21.91 19.09
C HIS A 224 9.10 -20.46 19.27
N ASN A 225 9.94 -19.61 19.86
CA ASN A 225 9.66 -18.17 19.95
C ASN A 225 9.47 -17.55 18.56
N HIS A 226 10.22 -18.00 17.56
CA HIS A 226 10.08 -17.51 16.19
C HIS A 226 8.78 -18.01 15.52
N ILE A 227 8.40 -19.26 15.78
CA ILE A 227 7.12 -19.83 15.33
C ILE A 227 5.95 -19.01 15.89
N ASP A 228 5.95 -18.74 17.20
CA ASP A 228 4.89 -18.00 17.88
C ASP A 228 4.73 -16.59 17.31
N ARG A 229 5.84 -15.90 17.03
CA ARG A 229 5.82 -14.59 16.36
C ARG A 229 5.20 -14.65 14.96
N LYS A 230 5.54 -15.66 14.17
CA LYS A 230 4.98 -15.82 12.81
C LYS A 230 3.49 -16.15 12.86
N LEU A 231 3.04 -16.92 13.85
CA LEU A 231 1.61 -17.16 14.07
C LEU A 231 0.87 -15.90 14.53
N ALA A 232 1.48 -15.08 15.39
CA ALA A 232 0.92 -13.79 15.79
C ALA A 232 0.77 -12.85 14.59
N LEU A 233 1.79 -12.73 13.74
CA LEU A 233 1.73 -11.94 12.50
C LEU A 233 0.63 -12.43 11.57
N TYR A 234 0.51 -13.76 11.36
CA TYR A 234 -0.60 -14.32 10.59
C TYR A 234 -1.97 -13.97 11.17
N SER A 235 -2.12 -13.98 12.49
CA SER A 235 -3.41 -13.67 13.14
C SER A 235 -3.90 -12.25 12.81
N ILE A 236 -2.97 -11.31 12.60
CA ILE A 236 -3.22 -9.90 12.27
C ILE A 236 -3.37 -9.71 10.77
N THR A 237 -2.39 -10.17 9.97
CA THR A 237 -2.31 -9.86 8.54
C THR A 237 -3.10 -10.81 7.65
N LYS A 238 -3.43 -12.01 8.15
CA LYS A 238 -3.99 -13.13 7.40
C LYS A 238 -3.15 -13.60 6.19
N ASP A 239 -1.87 -13.19 6.09
CA ASP A 239 -0.98 -13.62 5.00
C ASP A 239 -0.41 -15.03 5.25
N GLU A 240 -0.76 -15.98 4.38
CA GLU A 240 -0.33 -17.39 4.44
C GLU A 240 1.19 -17.60 4.36
N ARG A 241 1.98 -16.61 3.91
CA ARG A 241 3.45 -16.69 3.93
C ARG A 241 3.99 -16.90 5.34
N TYR A 242 3.40 -16.25 6.34
CA TYR A 242 3.82 -16.41 7.74
C TYR A 242 3.47 -17.79 8.29
N LEU A 243 2.32 -18.35 7.92
CA LEU A 243 1.89 -19.70 8.31
C LEU A 243 2.77 -20.78 7.67
N ARG A 244 3.13 -20.63 6.39
CA ARG A 244 4.09 -21.52 5.71
C ARG A 244 5.48 -21.45 6.33
N HIS A 245 5.92 -20.27 6.75
CA HIS A 245 7.21 -20.10 7.40
C HIS A 245 7.24 -20.74 8.80
N ALA A 246 6.21 -20.52 9.62
CA ALA A 246 6.04 -21.18 10.92
C ALA A 246 6.05 -22.72 10.78
N ALA A 247 5.36 -23.26 9.78
CA ALA A 247 5.33 -24.70 9.52
C ALA A 247 6.72 -25.28 9.17
N ARG A 248 7.51 -24.59 8.36
CA ARG A 248 8.89 -25.00 8.02
C ARG A 248 9.80 -24.99 9.25
N LEU A 249 9.72 -23.94 10.07
CA LEU A 249 10.49 -23.83 11.30
C LEU A 249 10.14 -24.94 12.30
N LYS A 250 8.85 -25.27 12.41
CA LYS A 250 8.39 -26.39 13.24
C LYS A 250 8.97 -27.73 12.78
N GLN A 251 8.90 -28.02 11.48
CA GLN A 251 9.49 -29.24 10.91
C GLN A 251 11.01 -29.34 11.15
N TRP A 252 11.70 -28.20 11.20
CA TRP A 252 13.12 -28.17 11.51
C TRP A 252 13.39 -28.41 13.00
N ALA A 253 12.66 -27.74 13.89
CA ALA A 253 12.77 -27.92 15.34
C ALA A 253 12.52 -29.39 15.75
N ASP A 254 11.54 -30.04 15.13
CA ASP A 254 11.20 -31.44 15.38
C ASP A 254 12.32 -32.42 14.98
N LYS A 255 13.23 -32.01 14.09
CA LYS A 255 14.40 -32.80 13.65
C LYS A 255 15.61 -32.62 14.57
N VAL A 256 15.62 -31.61 15.44
CA VAL A 256 16.75 -31.36 16.35
C VAL A 256 16.69 -32.32 17.53
N PRO A 257 17.72 -33.15 17.76
CA PRO A 257 17.76 -34.03 18.92
C PRO A 257 17.92 -33.21 20.20
N THR A 258 16.84 -33.11 20.97
CA THR A 258 16.77 -32.38 22.25
C THR A 258 16.62 -33.32 23.47
N ARG A 259 16.35 -34.61 23.26
CA ARG A 259 16.22 -35.59 24.34
C ARG A 259 17.53 -36.34 24.56
N ALA A 260 18.23 -36.02 25.65
CA ALA A 260 18.77 -37.07 26.51
C ALA A 260 18.41 -36.72 27.94
N TYR A 261 17.35 -37.33 28.45
CA TYR A 261 17.04 -37.67 29.84
C TYR A 261 15.65 -38.32 29.80
N LYS A 262 15.58 -39.58 29.35
CA LYS A 262 14.73 -40.53 30.07
C LYS A 262 15.60 -40.98 31.24
N LEU A 263 15.56 -40.23 32.33
CA LEU A 263 15.75 -40.73 33.68
C LEU A 263 14.41 -40.53 34.38
#